data_AF-C1B9E0-F1
#
_entry.id   AF-C1B9E0-F1
#
_cell.length_a   1.000
_cell.length_b   1.000
_cell.length_c   1.000
_cell.angle_alpha   90.00
_cell.angle_beta   90.00
_cell.angle_gamma   90.00
#
_symmetry.space_group_name_H-M   'P 1'
#
loop_
_entity.id
_entity.type
_entity.pdbx_description
1 polymer ?
#
loop_
_entity_poly.entity_id
_entity_poly.type
_entity_poly.pdbx_seq_one_letter_code
_entity_poly.pdbx_strand_id
1 'polypeptide(L)'
;MAEKKTPASKTSDEKKHGLFDELYDRAKGKGEKRRADFILGEAEGFDPPIVITSPDLFKRRLISVAQQKNDGFGVLEAAVGDPLSFGRILERLNEYGDDAPAMLGALGIKVIDHFFGRGASEAPGGSQES
;
A
#
# COMPACT_ATOMS: atom_id res chain seq x y z
N MET A 1 37.75 -33.49 46.23
CA MET A 1 38.55 -33.13 45.04
C MET A 1 37.74 -33.59 43.83
N ALA A 2 36.82 -32.75 43.38
CA ALA A 2 36.98 -31.76 42.30
C ALA A 2 36.56 -32.36 40.95
N GLU A 3 35.32 -32.04 40.58
CA GLU A 3 34.71 -32.15 39.25
C GLU A 3 35.67 -31.75 38.13
N LYS A 4 35.62 -32.47 37.00
CA LYS A 4 35.71 -31.82 35.69
C LYS A 4 34.60 -32.35 34.78
N LYS A 5 33.45 -31.68 34.91
CA LYS A 5 32.44 -31.57 33.85
C LYS A 5 33.15 -31.17 32.56
N THR A 6 32.98 -31.97 31.52
CA THR A 6 33.21 -31.55 30.14
C THR A 6 32.23 -30.42 29.85
N PRO A 7 32.66 -29.17 29.59
CA PRO A 7 31.74 -28.18 29.05
C PRO A 7 31.40 -28.61 27.63
N ALA A 8 30.12 -28.94 27.39
CA ALA A 8 29.57 -28.89 26.05
C ALA A 8 29.93 -27.52 25.47
N SER A 9 30.78 -27.53 24.45
CA SER A 9 31.03 -26.37 23.62
C SER A 9 29.66 -25.94 23.11
N LYS A 10 29.09 -24.90 23.74
CA LYS A 10 28.06 -24.06 23.13
C LYS A 10 28.77 -23.35 21.99
N THR A 11 28.92 -24.07 20.88
CA THR A 11 29.36 -23.48 19.63
C THR A 11 28.22 -22.57 19.21
N SER A 12 28.45 -21.29 19.45
CA SER A 12 27.74 -20.11 18.99
C SER A 12 26.62 -20.40 18.01
N ASP A 13 25.37 -20.33 18.50
CA ASP A 13 24.21 -20.01 17.66
C ASP A 13 24.39 -18.53 17.27
N GLU A 14 25.32 -18.29 16.36
CA GLU A 14 25.51 -17.03 15.67
C GLU A 14 24.28 -16.86 14.79
N LYS A 15 23.18 -16.41 15.41
CA LYS A 15 22.05 -15.84 14.69
C LYS A 15 22.64 -14.71 13.87
N LYS A 16 22.85 -14.97 12.58
CA LYS A 16 22.92 -13.93 11.57
C LYS A 16 21.62 -13.14 11.68
N HIS A 17 21.59 -12.13 12.53
CA HIS A 17 20.60 -11.07 12.41
C HIS A 17 20.85 -10.49 11.01
N GLY A 18 20.00 -10.85 10.06
CA GLY A 18 20.13 -10.33 8.71
C GLY A 18 19.95 -8.81 8.75
N LEU A 19 20.48 -8.10 7.76
CA LEU A 19 20.26 -6.66 7.60
C LEU A 19 18.76 -6.29 7.76
N PHE A 20 17.86 -7.14 7.28
CA PHE A 20 16.42 -6.95 7.41
C PHE A 20 15.88 -7.11 8.84
N ASP A 21 16.49 -7.96 9.68
CA ASP A 21 16.09 -8.12 11.09
C ASP A 21 16.52 -6.89 11.90
N GLU A 22 17.72 -6.37 11.67
CA GLU A 22 18.21 -5.13 12.30
C GLU A 22 17.34 -3.92 11.89
N LEU A 23 17.02 -3.82 10.59
CA LEU A 23 16.10 -2.79 10.09
C LEU A 23 14.69 -2.95 10.66
N TYR A 24 14.22 -4.19 10.85
CA TYR A 24 12.91 -4.48 11.43
C TYR A 24 12.84 -4.03 12.90
N ASP A 25 13.84 -4.36 13.72
CA ASP A 25 13.91 -3.91 15.12
C ASP A 25 14.00 -2.39 15.21
N ARG A 26 14.76 -1.75 14.31
CA ARG A 26 14.83 -0.29 14.21
C ARG A 26 13.51 0.36 13.79
N ALA A 27 12.77 -0.26 12.86
CA ALA A 27 11.50 0.25 12.36
C ALA A 27 10.37 0.10 13.38
N LYS A 28 10.36 -0.98 14.17
CA LYS A 28 9.35 -1.24 15.22
C LYS A 28 9.26 -0.13 16.28
N GLY A 29 10.34 0.62 16.50
CA GLY A 29 10.37 1.78 17.40
C GLY A 29 9.58 3.01 16.92
N LYS A 30 9.10 3.03 15.68
CA LYS A 30 8.34 4.14 15.08
C LYS A 30 7.03 3.62 14.50
N GLY A 31 6.02 3.44 15.34
CA GLY A 31 4.71 2.97 14.89
C GLY A 31 4.08 3.93 13.86
N GLU A 32 3.96 3.50 12.61
CA GLU A 32 3.14 4.17 11.60
C GLU A 32 1.67 3.88 11.91
N LYS A 33 0.87 4.94 12.15
CA LYS A 33 -0.57 4.78 12.34
C LYS A 33 -1.17 4.28 11.01
N ARG A 34 -1.74 3.08 11.01
CA ARG A 34 -2.53 2.60 9.86
C ARG A 34 -3.67 3.58 9.59
N ARG A 35 -3.75 4.06 8.36
CA ARG A 35 -4.91 4.83 7.91
C ARG A 35 -6.11 3.90 7.75
N ALA A 36 -7.31 4.44 7.94
CA ALA A 36 -8.55 3.70 7.76
C ALA A 36 -8.69 3.19 6.32
N ASP A 37 -9.39 2.08 6.14
CA ASP A 37 -9.70 1.54 4.83
C ASP A 37 -10.63 2.50 4.05
N PHE A 38 -10.55 2.46 2.74
CA PHE A 38 -11.41 3.23 1.84
C PHE A 38 -12.50 2.31 1.30
N ILE A 39 -13.75 2.62 1.63
CA ILE A 39 -14.89 1.74 1.36
C ILE A 39 -15.80 2.40 0.31
N LEU A 40 -16.10 1.67 -0.76
CA LEU A 40 -17.15 1.97 -1.72
C LEU A 40 -18.32 1.04 -1.43
N GLY A 41 -19.43 1.58 -0.94
CA GLY A 41 -20.56 0.81 -0.45
C GLY A 41 -21.82 0.99 -1.28
N GLU A 42 -22.97 0.74 -0.64
CA GLU A 42 -24.29 0.85 -1.26
C GLU A 42 -24.57 2.26 -1.81
N ALA A 43 -24.08 3.31 -1.13
CA ALA A 43 -24.22 4.70 -1.57
C ALA A 43 -23.56 4.97 -2.94
N GLU A 44 -22.50 4.22 -3.27
CA GLU A 44 -21.81 4.29 -4.55
C GLU A 44 -22.31 3.23 -5.56
N GLY A 45 -23.28 2.40 -5.16
CA GLY A 45 -23.87 1.34 -5.98
C GLY A 45 -23.17 -0.02 -5.89
N PHE A 46 -22.36 -0.25 -4.85
CA PHE A 46 -21.64 -1.51 -4.66
C PHE A 46 -22.23 -2.37 -3.54
N ASP A 47 -22.86 -3.49 -3.92
CA ASP A 47 -23.25 -4.58 -3.03
C ASP A 47 -22.79 -5.94 -3.63
N PRO A 48 -21.83 -6.66 -3.01
CA PRO A 48 -21.15 -6.36 -1.76
C PRO A 48 -20.20 -5.14 -1.87
N PRO A 49 -19.89 -4.45 -0.75
CA PRO A 49 -19.01 -3.27 -0.77
C PRO A 49 -17.59 -3.63 -1.22
N ILE A 50 -16.92 -2.68 -1.86
CA ILE A 50 -15.51 -2.78 -2.23
C ILE A 50 -14.67 -2.11 -1.15
N VAL A 51 -13.76 -2.87 -0.56
CA VAL A 51 -12.87 -2.38 0.51
C VAL A 51 -11.46 -2.28 -0.03
N ILE A 52 -10.98 -1.06 -0.21
CA ILE A 52 -9.59 -0.77 -0.54
C ILE A 52 -8.85 -0.60 0.78
N THR A 53 -7.95 -1.52 1.10
CA THR A 53 -7.15 -1.46 2.33
C THR A 53 -5.93 -0.57 2.18
N SER A 54 -5.36 -0.12 3.30
CA SER A 54 -4.09 0.60 3.27
C SER A 54 -3.02 -0.17 2.47
N PRO A 55 -2.36 0.46 1.48
CA PRO A 55 -1.44 -0.24 0.60
C PRO A 55 -0.18 -0.66 1.34
N ASP A 56 0.18 -1.94 1.17
CA ASP A 56 1.49 -2.46 1.57
C ASP A 56 2.62 -1.87 0.71
N LEU A 57 3.87 -2.21 1.04
CA LEU A 57 5.04 -1.68 0.33
C LEU A 57 5.00 -1.97 -1.18
N PHE A 58 4.46 -3.12 -1.59
CA PHE A 58 4.38 -3.51 -2.98
C PHE A 58 3.31 -2.70 -3.73
N LYS A 59 2.10 -2.60 -3.16
CA LYS A 59 1.03 -1.76 -3.71
C LYS A 59 1.45 -0.29 -3.79
N ARG A 60 2.13 0.24 -2.76
CA ARG A 60 2.68 1.62 -2.78
C ARG A 60 3.66 1.82 -3.93
N ARG A 61 4.51 0.83 -4.22
CA ARG A 61 5.44 0.90 -5.37
C ARG A 61 4.70 0.91 -6.70
N LEU A 62 3.70 0.05 -6.88
CA LEU A 62 2.89 0.00 -8.11
C LEU A 62 2.15 1.31 -8.35
N ILE A 63 1.51 1.84 -7.31
CA ILE A 63 0.83 3.13 -7.33
C ILE A 63 1.79 4.24 -7.76
N SER A 64 3.00 4.29 -7.17
CA SER A 64 3.99 5.31 -7.50
C SER A 64 4.47 5.22 -8.95
N VAL A 65 4.65 4.02 -9.49
CA VAL A 65 5.01 3.82 -10.90
C VAL A 65 3.88 4.28 -11.83
N ALA A 66 2.63 3.98 -11.49
CA ALA A 66 1.47 4.42 -12.27
C ALA A 66 1.31 5.95 -12.23
N GLN A 67 1.49 6.59 -11.07
CA GLN A 67 1.49 8.05 -10.95
C GLN A 67 2.56 8.72 -11.82
N GLN A 68 3.79 8.20 -11.83
CA GLN A 68 4.87 8.73 -12.67
C GLN A 68 4.56 8.68 -14.17
N LYS A 69 3.66 7.79 -14.58
CA LYS A 69 3.20 7.65 -15.97
C LYS A 69 1.91 8.41 -16.27
N ASN A 70 1.35 9.13 -15.29
CA ASN A 70 0.00 9.71 -15.35
C ASN A 70 -1.08 8.66 -15.69
N ASP A 71 -0.87 7.42 -15.24
CA ASP A 71 -1.77 6.29 -15.50
C ASP A 71 -2.78 6.16 -14.35
N GLY A 72 -3.88 6.91 -14.45
CA GLY A 72 -4.96 6.88 -13.45
C GLY A 72 -5.62 5.50 -13.32
N PHE A 73 -5.63 4.72 -14.40
CA PHE A 73 -6.14 3.35 -14.40
C PHE A 73 -5.23 2.44 -13.59
N GLY A 74 -3.93 2.47 -13.86
CA GLY A 74 -2.93 1.70 -13.11
C GLY A 74 -2.85 2.10 -11.64
N VAL A 75 -3.13 3.35 -11.30
CA VAL A 75 -3.22 3.80 -9.89
C VAL A 75 -4.37 3.09 -9.18
N LEU A 76 -5.57 3.10 -9.78
CA LEU A 76 -6.74 2.52 -9.16
C LEU A 76 -6.67 0.99 -9.12
N GLU A 77 -6.18 0.37 -10.20
CA GLU A 77 -5.93 -1.08 -10.27
C GLU A 77 -4.96 -1.52 -9.17
N ALA A 78 -3.84 -0.81 -8.99
CA ALA A 78 -2.86 -1.12 -7.97
C ALA A 78 -3.39 -0.91 -6.54
N ALA A 79 -4.23 0.09 -6.33
CA ALA A 79 -4.83 0.37 -5.02
C ALA A 79 -5.84 -0.72 -4.62
N VAL A 80 -6.79 -1.04 -5.51
CA VAL A 80 -7.77 -2.11 -5.30
C VAL A 80 -7.05 -3.44 -5.11
N GLY A 81 -6.17 -3.80 -6.06
CA GLY A 81 -5.30 -4.96 -5.98
C GLY A 81 -6.01 -6.31 -6.16
N ASP A 82 -7.33 -6.32 -6.32
CA ASP A 82 -8.11 -7.49 -6.72
C ASP A 82 -8.84 -7.23 -8.05
N PRO A 83 -8.68 -8.10 -9.07
CA PRO A 83 -9.24 -7.86 -10.41
C PRO A 83 -10.77 -7.84 -10.45
N LEU A 84 -11.43 -8.55 -9.52
CA LEU A 84 -12.89 -8.68 -9.51
C LEU A 84 -13.56 -7.36 -9.09
N SER A 85 -13.12 -6.79 -7.97
CA SER A 85 -13.62 -5.49 -7.50
C SER A 85 -13.25 -4.38 -8.47
N PHE A 86 -12.04 -4.44 -9.04
CA PHE A 86 -11.64 -3.48 -10.05
C PHE A 86 -12.55 -3.55 -11.30
N GLY A 87 -12.87 -4.75 -11.78
CA GLY A 87 -13.83 -4.97 -12.85
C GLY A 87 -15.20 -4.36 -12.53
N ARG A 88 -15.72 -4.57 -11.31
CA ARG A 88 -16.99 -3.97 -10.86
C ARG A 88 -16.95 -2.44 -10.85
N ILE A 89 -15.82 -1.84 -10.48
CA ILE A 89 -15.64 -0.38 -10.56
C ILE A 89 -15.70 0.08 -12.01
N LEU A 90 -15.04 -0.62 -12.93
CA LEU A 90 -15.06 -0.27 -14.35
C LEU A 90 -16.46 -0.40 -14.95
N GLU A 91 -17.20 -1.46 -14.62
CA GLU A 91 -18.59 -1.62 -15.02
C GLU A 91 -19.46 -0.45 -14.55
N ARG A 92 -19.29 -0.06 -13.28
CA ARG A 92 -20.00 1.08 -12.69
C ARG A 92 -19.63 2.41 -13.36
N LEU A 93 -18.36 2.62 -13.66
CA LEU A 93 -17.88 3.81 -14.35
C LEU A 93 -18.37 3.88 -15.80
N ASN A 94 -18.51 2.73 -16.46
CA ASN A 94 -18.98 2.66 -17.84
C ASN A 94 -20.44 3.15 -18.01
N GLU A 95 -21.24 3.15 -16.94
CA GLU A 95 -22.58 3.74 -16.95
C GLU A 95 -22.58 5.27 -17.18
N TYR A 96 -21.45 5.93 -16.96
CA TYR A 96 -21.28 7.37 -17.17
C TYR A 96 -20.84 7.73 -18.61
N GLY A 97 -20.68 6.73 -19.50
CA GLY A 97 -20.36 6.97 -20.92
C GLY A 97 -19.07 7.75 -21.13
N ASP A 98 -19.14 8.88 -21.84
CA ASP A 98 -17.98 9.71 -22.18
C ASP A 98 -17.27 10.32 -20.95
N ASP A 99 -17.97 10.43 -19.81
CA ASP A 99 -17.40 10.94 -18.56
C ASP A 99 -16.63 9.86 -17.77
N ALA A 100 -16.71 8.59 -18.17
CA ALA A 100 -16.06 7.48 -17.47
C ALA A 100 -14.55 7.67 -17.23
N PRO A 101 -13.74 8.14 -18.20
CA PRO A 101 -12.32 8.39 -17.98
C PRO A 101 -12.04 9.50 -16.96
N ALA A 102 -12.85 10.55 -16.97
CA ALA A 102 -12.71 11.65 -16.00
C ALA A 102 -13.08 11.18 -14.58
N MET A 103 -14.16 10.40 -14.45
CA MET A 103 -14.59 9.80 -13.20
C MET A 103 -13.56 8.80 -12.65
N LEU A 104 -12.94 8.01 -13.51
CA LEU A 104 -11.83 7.12 -13.15
C LEU A 104 -10.65 7.90 -12.55
N GLY A 105 -10.23 8.98 -13.22
CA GLY A 105 -9.15 9.84 -12.75
C GLY A 105 -9.47 10.48 -11.39
N ALA A 106 -10.68 11.01 -11.23
CA ALA A 106 -11.14 11.62 -9.98
C ALA A 106 -11.19 10.59 -8.83
N LEU A 107 -11.67 9.37 -9.09
CA LEU A 107 -11.68 8.29 -8.11
C LEU A 107 -10.25 7.89 -7.71
N GLY A 108 -9.34 7.76 -8.69
CA GLY A 108 -7.93 7.50 -8.45
C GLY A 108 -7.30 8.54 -7.52
N ILE A 109 -7.50 9.84 -7.80
CA ILE A 109 -7.03 10.95 -6.96
C ILE A 109 -7.59 10.83 -5.54
N LYS A 110 -8.90 10.58 -5.39
CA LYS A 110 -9.54 10.46 -4.08
C LYS A 110 -8.95 9.30 -3.25
N VAL A 111 -8.66 8.17 -3.87
CA VAL A 111 -8.01 7.02 -3.23
C VAL A 111 -6.58 7.36 -2.79
N ILE A 112 -5.83 8.08 -3.63
CA ILE A 112 -4.47 8.54 -3.29
C ILE A 112 -4.49 9.51 -2.12
N ASP A 113 -5.34 10.53 -2.16
CA ASP A 113 -5.44 11.53 -1.09
C ASP A 113 -5.78 10.88 0.25
N HIS A 114 -6.65 9.86 0.24
CA HIS A 114 -7.00 9.11 1.44
C HIS A 114 -5.79 8.39 2.07
N PHE A 115 -5.00 7.67 1.27
CA PHE A 115 -3.89 6.85 1.79
C PHE A 115 -2.55 7.57 1.95
N PHE A 116 -2.28 8.58 1.13
CA PHE A 116 -0.98 9.27 1.10
C PHE A 116 -1.07 10.70 1.64
N GLY A 117 -2.26 11.31 1.62
CA GLY A 117 -2.54 12.62 2.20
C GLY A 117 -2.96 13.59 1.09
N ARG A 118 -3.69 14.64 1.45
CA ARG A 118 -4.21 15.61 0.49
C ARG A 118 -3.06 16.24 -0.31
N GLY A 119 -3.14 16.18 -1.64
CA GLY A 119 -2.11 16.71 -2.55
C GLY A 119 -1.01 15.70 -2.87
N ALA A 120 -1.11 14.45 -2.41
CA ALA A 120 -0.13 13.41 -2.75
C ALA A 120 -0.14 13.04 -4.24
N SER A 121 -1.25 13.26 -4.94
CA SER A 121 -1.35 13.16 -6.40
C SER A 121 -0.83 14.41 -7.14
N GLU A 122 -0.62 15.52 -6.44
CA GLU A 122 -0.16 16.80 -7.01
C GLU A 122 1.35 17.01 -6.87
N ALA A 123 2.07 16.12 -6.18
CA ALA A 123 3.51 16.23 -6.02
C ALA A 123 4.23 15.66 -7.27
N PRO A 124 4.79 16.50 -8.17
CA PRO A 124 5.79 16.01 -9.11
C PRO A 124 7.01 15.62 -8.25
N GLY A 125 7.59 14.45 -8.49
CA GLY A 125 8.68 13.91 -7.66
C GLY A 125 9.71 14.97 -7.29
N GLY A 126 9.74 15.35 -6.01
CA GLY A 126 10.62 16.41 -5.52
C GLY A 126 10.17 17.00 -4.20
N SER A 127 10.36 16.28 -3.08
CA SER A 127 10.89 16.98 -1.92
C SER A 127 12.38 17.12 -2.13
N GLN A 128 12.74 18.23 -2.79
CA GLN A 128 13.95 18.96 -2.42
C GLN A 128 13.88 19.24 -0.91
N GLU A 129 14.96 18.82 -0.25
CA GLU A 129 15.64 19.39 0.92
C GLU A 129 14.83 20.13 2.00
N SER A 130 15.09 19.72 3.24
CA SER A 130 15.39 20.67 4.32
C SER A 130 16.79 20.39 4.84
#